data_AF-A0A838MMX8-F1
#
_entry.id   AF-A0A838MMX8-F1
#
_cell.length_a   1.000
_cell.length_b   1.000
_cell.length_c   1.000
_cell.angle_alpha   90.00
_cell.angle_beta   90.00
_cell.angle_gamma   90.00
#
_symmetry.space_group_name_H-M   'P 1'
#
loop_
_entity.id
_entity.type
_entity.pdbx_description
1 polymer ?
#
loop_
_entity_poly.entity_id
_entity_poly.type
_entity_poly.pdbx_seq_one_letter_code
_entity_poly.pdbx_strand_id
1 'polypeptide(L)'
;MSVTLVNATLHYQVRLTNKSAAPLGPIALAIDMIAAHASRSDASLLAQDGAGLELCHEVPMLAPGESTGVSGQLRLPLAEVAPIRSGPATLFVPLVRLRVEAAHFVLTRALVIGQTPAAPGGRLRPFRLDQGPRIFGAVSQRELAAA
;
A
#
# COMPACT_ATOMS: atom_id res chain seq x y z
N MET A 1 -8.26 8.91 0.54
CA MET A 1 -7.45 9.01 -0.70
C MET A 1 -7.87 10.28 -1.42
N SER A 2 -6.93 11.10 -1.89
CA SER A 2 -7.22 12.21 -2.79
C SER A 2 -6.58 11.96 -4.14
N VAL A 3 -7.29 12.32 -5.21
CA VAL A 3 -6.78 12.28 -6.57
C VAL A 3 -6.92 13.69 -7.13
N THR A 4 -5.81 14.24 -7.61
CA THR A 4 -5.72 15.56 -8.23
C THR A 4 -5.39 15.41 -9.71
N LEU A 5 -5.16 16.50 -10.44
CA LEU A 5 -4.66 16.41 -11.82
C LEU A 5 -3.23 15.83 -11.91
N VAL A 6 -2.44 15.93 -10.84
CA VAL A 6 -1.01 15.59 -10.86
C VAL A 6 -0.66 14.36 -10.04
N ASN A 7 -1.39 14.08 -8.96
CA ASN A 7 -1.05 13.02 -8.00
C ASN A 7 -2.28 12.31 -7.46
N ALA A 8 -2.13 11.02 -7.19
CA ALA A 8 -2.90 10.27 -6.20
C ALA A 8 -2.17 10.30 -4.85
N THR A 9 -2.91 10.49 -3.77
CA THR A 9 -2.40 10.66 -2.41
C THR A 9 -3.15 9.81 -1.41
N LEU A 10 -2.42 8.95 -0.70
CA LEU A 10 -2.95 8.07 0.33
C LEU A 10 -2.31 8.39 1.67
N HIS A 11 -3.11 8.70 2.67
CA HIS A 11 -2.67 8.70 4.06
C HIS A 11 -2.76 7.28 4.60
N TYR A 12 -1.76 6.87 5.39
CA TYR A 12 -1.72 5.54 5.99
C TYR A 12 -1.40 5.61 7.48
N GLN A 13 -1.77 4.53 8.16
CA GLN A 13 -1.31 4.19 9.50
C GLN A 13 -0.96 2.71 9.51
N VAL A 14 0.23 2.37 10.00
CA VAL A 14 0.72 1.00 10.13
C VAL A 14 0.95 0.73 11.61
N ARG A 15 0.48 -0.43 12.08
CA ARG A 15 0.79 -0.95 13.41
C ARG A 15 1.75 -2.11 13.28
N LEU A 16 2.91 -2.00 13.91
CA LEU A 16 3.89 -3.07 14.03
C LEU A 16 3.75 -3.69 15.41
N THR A 17 3.74 -5.01 15.48
CA THR A 17 3.66 -5.76 16.75
C THR A 17 4.74 -6.83 16.75
N ASN A 18 5.62 -6.83 17.76
CA ASN A 18 6.58 -7.90 17.95
C ASN A 18 5.86 -9.11 18.57
N LYS A 19 5.62 -10.14 17.76
CA LYS A 19 4.99 -11.40 18.20
C LYS A 19 6.00 -12.47 18.63
N SER A 20 7.29 -12.17 18.62
CA SER A 20 8.34 -13.11 19.05
C SER A 20 8.54 -13.07 20.57
N ALA A 21 9.33 -14.02 21.08
CA ALA A 21 9.71 -14.08 22.49
C ALA A 21 10.96 -13.24 22.84
N ALA A 22 11.59 -12.58 21.86
CA ALA A 22 12.80 -11.80 22.03
C ALA A 22 12.61 -10.33 21.59
N PRO A 23 13.40 -9.38 22.12
CA PRO A 23 13.42 -8.02 21.59
C PRO A 23 13.80 -8.00 20.10
N LEU A 24 13.17 -7.10 19.34
CA LEU A 24 13.33 -7.03 17.89
C LEU A 24 13.68 -5.61 17.45
N GLY A 25 14.86 -5.45 16.85
CA GLY A 25 15.33 -4.15 16.34
C GLY A 25 16.77 -4.21 15.83
N PRO A 26 17.23 -3.17 15.11
CA PRO A 26 16.42 -2.07 14.55
C PRO A 26 15.44 -2.56 13.48
N ILE A 27 14.29 -1.91 13.36
CA ILE A 27 13.24 -2.23 12.38
C ILE A 27 13.17 -1.11 11.35
N ALA A 28 13.39 -1.46 10.08
CA ALA A 28 13.21 -0.58 8.94
C ALA A 28 11.86 -0.89 8.26
N LEU A 29 11.04 0.14 8.06
CA LEU A 29 9.77 0.04 7.33
C LEU A 29 9.83 0.89 6.08
N ALA A 30 9.87 0.21 4.94
CA ALA A 30 9.78 0.83 3.62
C ALA A 30 8.38 0.63 3.03
N ILE A 31 7.82 1.69 2.46
CA ILE A 31 6.45 1.70 1.92
C ILE A 31 6.42 2.53 0.65
N ASP A 32 5.77 2.03 -0.39
CA ASP A 32 5.47 2.80 -1.58
C ASP A 32 4.04 2.55 -2.09
N MET A 33 3.62 3.36 -3.06
CA MET A 33 2.35 3.20 -3.76
C MET A 33 2.61 3.19 -5.25
N ILE A 34 2.21 2.11 -5.91
CA ILE A 34 2.35 1.93 -7.35
C ILE A 34 0.97 1.73 -8.00
N ALA A 35 0.88 1.93 -9.31
CA ALA A 35 -0.27 1.45 -10.07
C ALA A 35 -0.14 -0.06 -10.33
N ALA A 36 -1.15 -0.85 -9.97
CA ALA A 36 -1.15 -2.28 -10.31
C ALA A 36 -1.21 -2.43 -11.84
N HIS A 37 -0.16 -2.99 -12.45
CA HIS A 37 -0.10 -3.24 -13.89
C HIS A 37 0.10 -4.73 -14.15
N ALA A 38 -0.64 -5.28 -15.13
CA ALA A 38 -0.61 -6.71 -15.45
C ALA A 38 0.75 -7.21 -15.97
N SER A 39 1.65 -6.30 -16.38
CA SER A 39 2.99 -6.66 -16.86
C SER A 39 4.06 -6.70 -15.75
N ARG A 40 3.70 -6.42 -14.49
CA ARG A 40 4.67 -6.55 -13.38
C ARG A 40 4.73 -7.99 -12.90
N SER A 41 5.92 -8.46 -12.59
CA SER A 41 6.12 -9.78 -11.97
C SER A 41 5.52 -9.80 -10.56
N ASP A 42 5.10 -10.99 -10.12
CA ASP A 42 4.52 -11.18 -8.78
C ASP A 42 5.51 -10.75 -7.68
N ALA A 43 6.80 -11.04 -7.85
CA ALA A 43 7.85 -10.62 -6.91
C ALA A 43 7.89 -9.08 -6.75
N SER A 44 7.71 -8.33 -7.84
CA SER A 44 7.67 -6.87 -7.79
C SER A 44 6.38 -6.37 -7.16
N LEU A 45 5.22 -6.95 -7.50
CA LEU A 45 3.94 -6.58 -6.87
C LEU A 45 3.94 -6.84 -5.35
N LEU A 46 4.67 -7.85 -4.90
CA LEU A 46 4.77 -8.26 -3.50
C LEU A 46 5.97 -7.65 -2.74
N ALA A 47 6.70 -6.70 -3.33
CA ALA A 47 7.88 -6.08 -2.71
C ALA A 47 9.01 -7.06 -2.31
N GLN A 48 9.04 -8.25 -2.94
CA GLN A 48 10.00 -9.30 -2.59
C GLN A 48 11.41 -8.98 -3.09
N ASP A 49 11.51 -8.30 -4.24
CA ASP A 49 12.78 -7.84 -4.83
C ASP A 49 13.39 -6.63 -4.09
N GLY A 50 12.64 -5.99 -3.20
CA GLY A 50 13.06 -4.77 -2.50
C GLY A 50 13.21 -3.54 -3.42
N ALA A 51 12.92 -3.67 -4.71
CA ALA A 51 13.23 -2.65 -5.69
C ALA A 51 12.26 -1.47 -5.63
N GLY A 52 12.82 -0.27 -5.46
CA GLY A 52 12.08 1.00 -5.48
C GLY A 52 11.26 1.31 -4.23
N LEU A 53 11.44 0.58 -3.12
CA LEU A 53 10.80 0.90 -1.85
C LEU A 53 11.62 1.94 -1.09
N GLU A 54 10.99 3.07 -0.78
CA GLU A 54 11.62 4.12 0.03
C GLU A 54 11.46 3.81 1.53
N LEU A 55 12.55 3.93 2.27
CA LEU A 55 12.55 3.85 3.74
C LEU A 55 11.70 5.00 4.30
N CYS A 56 10.59 4.68 4.96
CA CYS A 56 9.67 5.65 5.51
C CYS A 56 9.83 5.85 7.02
N HIS A 57 10.10 4.76 7.75
CA HIS A 57 10.19 4.79 9.21
C HIS A 57 11.29 3.85 9.71
N GLU A 58 11.93 4.26 10.80
CA GLU A 58 12.82 3.42 11.59
C GLU A 58 12.27 3.31 13.01
N VAL A 59 12.18 2.09 13.53
CA VAL A 59 11.80 1.83 14.93
C VAL A 59 13.01 1.19 15.61
N PRO A 60 13.59 1.81 16.66
CA PRO A 60 14.83 1.32 17.26
C PRO A 60 14.74 -0.11 17.79
N MET A 61 13.65 -0.44 18.50
CA MET A 61 13.42 -1.76 19.07
C MET A 61 11.95 -1.89 19.48
N LEU A 62 11.42 -3.11 19.47
CA LEU A 62 10.18 -3.52 20.12
C LEU A 62 10.45 -4.70 21.06
N ALA A 63 10.05 -4.59 22.33
CA ALA A 63 10.07 -5.69 23.28
C ALA A 63 9.06 -6.80 22.88
N PRO A 64 9.17 -8.03 23.41
CA PRO A 64 8.18 -9.08 23.19
C PRO A 64 6.75 -8.62 23.51
N GLY A 65 5.83 -8.76 22.56
CA GLY A 65 4.43 -8.33 22.67
C GLY A 65 4.18 -6.83 22.46
N GLU A 66 5.24 -6.02 22.37
CA GLU A 66 5.11 -4.58 22.19
C GLU A 66 4.56 -4.23 20.80
N SER A 67 3.77 -3.15 20.73
CA SER A 67 3.27 -2.60 19.48
C SER A 67 3.57 -1.11 19.37
N THR A 68 3.93 -0.67 18.18
CA THR A 68 4.04 0.75 17.83
C THR A 68 3.19 1.08 16.61
N GLY A 69 2.76 2.34 16.51
CA GLY A 69 2.01 2.86 15.38
C GLY A 69 2.80 3.95 14.67
N VAL A 70 2.91 3.85 13.35
CA VAL A 70 3.52 4.89 12.50
C VAL A 70 2.52 5.33 11.44
N SER A 71 2.62 6.58 11.00
CA SER A 71 1.71 7.14 10.00
C SER A 71 2.46 8.01 9.01
N GLY A 72 1.86 8.21 7.84
CA GLY A 72 2.48 9.00 6.78
C GLY A 72 1.56 9.19 5.58
N GLN A 73 2.16 9.63 4.49
CA GLN A 73 1.49 9.86 3.22
C GLN A 73 2.31 9.25 2.08
N LEU A 74 1.63 8.58 1.15
CA LEU A 74 2.20 8.12 -0.11
C LEU A 74 1.66 8.99 -1.25
N ARG A 75 2.52 9.28 -2.22
CA ARG A 75 2.18 10.05 -3.42
C ARG A 75 2.56 9.23 -4.65
N LEU A 76 1.63 9.09 -5.58
CA LEU A 76 1.86 8.49 -6.90
C LEU A 76 1.54 9.55 -7.96
N PRO A 77 2.52 9.97 -8.77
CA PRO A 77 2.25 10.83 -9.92
C PRO A 77 1.23 10.19 -10.85
N LEU A 78 0.21 10.96 -11.27
CA LEU A 78 -0.78 10.44 -12.21
C LEU A 78 -0.18 10.09 -13.58
N ALA A 79 0.95 10.70 -13.93
CA ALA A 79 1.72 10.34 -15.12
C ALA A 79 2.29 8.91 -15.06
N GLU A 80 2.49 8.36 -13.87
CA GLU A 80 2.97 6.98 -13.63
C GLU A 80 1.83 5.97 -13.46
N VAL A 81 0.58 6.45 -13.45
CA VAL A 81 -0.58 5.57 -13.41
C VAL A 81 -0.81 4.99 -14.80
N ALA A 82 -0.92 3.66 -14.87
CA ALA A 82 -1.42 2.95 -16.04
C ALA A 82 -2.94 2.75 -15.90
N PRO A 83 -3.79 3.57 -16.55
CA PRO A 83 -5.22 3.52 -16.32
C PRO A 83 -5.85 2.33 -17.04
N ILE A 84 -6.81 1.69 -16.39
CA ILE A 84 -7.59 0.58 -16.96
C ILE A 84 -8.85 1.16 -17.61
N ARG A 85 -9.05 0.94 -18.92
CA ARG A 85 -10.28 1.35 -19.61
C ARG A 85 -11.34 0.26 -19.45
N SER A 86 -12.53 0.64 -19.01
CA SER A 86 -13.68 -0.26 -18.86
C SER A 86 -14.94 0.46 -19.32
N GLY A 87 -15.33 0.24 -20.58
CA GLY A 87 -16.37 1.02 -21.25
C GLY A 87 -16.03 2.52 -21.22
N PRO A 88 -16.94 3.40 -20.75
CA PRO A 88 -16.66 4.84 -20.66
C PRO A 88 -15.79 5.22 -19.44
N ALA A 89 -15.51 4.27 -18.54
CA ALA A 89 -14.79 4.55 -17.31
C ALA A 89 -13.27 4.42 -17.49
N THR A 90 -12.55 5.30 -16.80
CA THR A 90 -11.08 5.25 -16.69
C THR A 90 -10.72 4.94 -15.25
N LEU A 91 -10.24 3.73 -15.02
CA LEU A 91 -10.10 3.15 -13.70
C LEU A 91 -8.65 3.14 -13.25
N PHE A 92 -8.45 3.31 -11.95
CA PHE A 92 -7.16 3.25 -11.29
C PHE A 92 -7.26 2.36 -10.05
N VAL A 93 -6.31 1.43 -9.92
CA VAL A 93 -6.16 0.53 -8.78
C VAL A 93 -4.77 0.73 -8.18
N PRO A 94 -4.65 1.52 -7.10
CA PRO A 94 -3.40 1.62 -6.35
C PRO A 94 -3.07 0.32 -5.63
N LEU A 95 -1.80 -0.03 -5.64
CA LEU A 95 -1.21 -1.08 -4.84
C LEU A 95 -0.20 -0.45 -3.89
N VAL A 96 -0.41 -0.62 -2.59
CA VAL A 96 0.56 -0.24 -1.56
C VAL A 96 1.41 -1.44 -1.26
N ARG A 97 2.73 -1.30 -1.34
CA ARG A 97 3.66 -2.35 -0.94
C ARG A 97 4.36 -1.93 0.34
N LEU A 98 4.56 -2.88 1.24
CA LEU A 98 5.25 -2.71 2.50
C LEU A 98 6.35 -3.75 2.60
N ARG A 99 7.50 -3.32 3.10
CA ARG A 99 8.61 -4.19 3.46
C ARG A 99 9.11 -3.80 4.83
N VAL A 100 9.10 -4.76 5.75
CA VAL A 100 9.62 -4.63 7.10
C VAL A 100 10.85 -5.51 7.20
N GLU A 101 11.97 -4.91 7.56
CA GLU A 101 13.22 -5.63 7.82
C GLU A 101 13.60 -5.42 9.28
N ALA A 102 13.92 -6.51 9.98
CA ALA A 102 14.57 -6.41 11.28
C ALA A 102 15.40 -7.66 11.56
N ALA A 103 16.60 -7.45 12.11
CA ALA A 103 17.56 -8.50 12.42
C ALA A 103 17.71 -9.54 11.28
N HIS A 104 17.11 -10.72 11.44
CA HIS A 104 17.21 -11.86 10.51
C HIS A 104 15.87 -12.18 9.80
N PHE A 105 14.88 -11.28 9.86
CA PHE A 105 13.61 -11.48 9.17
C PHE A 105 13.28 -10.32 8.22
N VAL A 106 12.60 -10.68 7.15
CA VAL A 106 11.98 -9.77 6.18
C VAL A 106 10.52 -10.16 6.06
N LEU A 107 9.64 -9.18 6.18
CA LEU A 107 8.20 -9.33 5.97
C LEU A 107 7.78 -8.39 4.85
N THR A 108 7.19 -8.94 3.79
CA THR A 108 6.58 -8.13 2.73
C THR A 108 5.07 -8.28 2.71
N ARG A 109 4.37 -7.21 2.38
CA ARG A 109 2.92 -7.17 2.23
C ARG A 109 2.55 -6.29 1.06
N ALA A 110 1.52 -6.68 0.32
CA ALA A 110 0.96 -5.87 -0.74
C ALA A 110 -0.56 -5.73 -0.53
N LEU A 111 -1.06 -4.50 -0.63
CA LEU A 111 -2.43 -4.14 -0.33
C LEU A 111 -3.04 -3.44 -1.53
N VAL A 112 -4.04 -4.05 -2.13
CA VAL A 112 -4.88 -3.39 -3.12
C VAL A 112 -5.75 -2.37 -2.41
N ILE A 113 -5.69 -1.12 -2.84
CA ILE A 113 -6.48 -0.02 -2.28
C ILE A 113 -7.66 0.27 -3.21
N GLY A 114 -8.84 0.41 -2.63
CA GLY A 114 -10.04 0.74 -3.40
C GLY A 114 -11.10 1.41 -2.55
N GLN A 115 -12.18 1.81 -3.20
CA GLN A 115 -13.35 2.34 -2.52
C GLN A 115 -14.11 1.20 -1.85
N THR A 116 -14.58 1.45 -0.63
CA THR A 116 -15.42 0.51 0.11
C THR A 116 -16.68 0.19 -0.71
N PRO A 117 -17.04 -1.09 -0.85
CA PRO A 117 -18.28 -1.49 -1.51
C PRO A 117 -19.49 -1.04 -0.69
N ALA A 118 -20.62 -0.77 -1.36
CA ALA A 118 -21.87 -0.41 -0.67
C ALA A 118 -22.52 -1.61 0.02
N ALA A 119 -22.31 -2.83 -0.50
CA ALA A 119 -22.82 -4.07 0.08
C ALA A 119 -21.74 -4.81 0.89
N PRO A 120 -22.08 -5.40 2.04
CA PRO A 120 -21.17 -6.28 2.78
C PRO A 120 -20.64 -7.42 1.90
N GLY A 121 -19.35 -7.74 2.02
CA GLY A 121 -18.70 -8.80 1.23
C GLY A 121 -18.42 -8.46 -0.24
N GLY A 122 -18.75 -7.24 -0.69
CA GLY A 122 -18.42 -6.78 -2.05
C GLY A 122 -16.92 -6.66 -2.30
N ARG A 123 -16.51 -6.73 -3.57
CA ARG A 123 -15.12 -6.45 -3.98
C ARG A 123 -14.82 -4.95 -3.85
N LEU A 124 -13.57 -4.62 -3.53
CA LEU A 124 -13.09 -3.24 -3.59
C LEU A 124 -13.34 -2.65 -4.98
N ARG A 125 -13.83 -1.42 -5.02
CA ARG A 125 -14.07 -0.71 -6.29
C ARG A 125 -12.87 0.14 -6.66
N PRO A 126 -12.45 0.15 -7.94
CA PRO A 126 -11.39 1.04 -8.40
C PRO A 126 -11.79 2.52 -8.28
N PHE A 127 -10.81 3.41 -8.39
CA PHE A 127 -11.04 4.85 -8.46
C PHE A 127 -11.28 5.26 -9.92
N ARG A 128 -12.31 6.07 -10.18
CA ARG A 128 -12.57 6.63 -11.52
C ARG A 128 -11.78 7.92 -11.70
N LEU A 129 -10.83 7.92 -12.62
CA LEU A 129 -10.04 9.09 -13.00
C LEU A 129 -10.82 10.02 -13.95
N ASP A 130 -11.82 9.49 -14.65
CA ASP A 130 -12.67 10.27 -15.58
C ASP A 130 -13.63 11.24 -14.88
N GLN A 131 -13.72 11.20 -13.55
CA GLN A 131 -14.59 12.07 -12.74
C GLN A 131 -13.90 13.37 -12.26
N GLY A 132 -12.68 13.62 -12.74
CA GLY A 132 -11.87 14.78 -12.34
C GLY A 132 -11.30 14.67 -10.91
N PRO A 133 -10.64 15.73 -10.41
CA PRO A 133 -10.08 15.78 -9.07
C PRO A 133 -11.11 15.54 -7.98
N ARG A 134 -10.81 14.66 -7.03
CA ARG A 134 -11.76 14.23 -6.00
C ARG A 134 -11.06 13.69 -4.75
N ILE A 135 -11.74 13.84 -3.62
CA ILE A 135 -11.43 13.15 -2.38
C ILE A 135 -12.37 11.95 -2.23
N PHE A 136 -11.80 10.78 -2.00
CA PHE A 136 -12.49 9.55 -1.68
C PHE A 136 -12.36 9.29 -0.17
N GLY A 137 -13.46 9.43 0.57
CA GLY A 137 -13.51 9.23 2.03
C GLY A 137 -13.70 7.78 2.44
N ALA A 138 -14.44 6.98 1.68
CA ALA A 138 -14.67 5.57 1.95
C ALA A 138 -13.62 4.71 1.24
N VAL A 139 -12.42 4.63 1.81
CA VAL A 139 -11.31 3.83 1.30
C VAL A 139 -11.15 2.57 2.15
N SER A 140 -10.88 1.45 1.50
CA SER A 140 -10.58 0.17 2.14
C SER A 140 -9.43 -0.51 1.40
N GLN A 141 -8.92 -1.58 1.99
CA GLN A 141 -7.77 -2.33 1.51
C GLN A 141 -8.03 -3.83 1.52
N ARG A 142 -7.34 -4.56 0.64
CA ARG A 142 -7.36 -6.02 0.59
C ARG A 142 -5.94 -6.51 0.34
N GLU A 143 -5.50 -7.47 1.14
CA GLU A 143 -4.22 -8.11 0.93
C GLU A 143 -4.19 -8.86 -0.41
N LEU A 144 -3.13 -8.62 -1.17
CA LEU A 144 -2.78 -9.39 -2.33
C LEU A 144 -1.94 -10.57 -1.85
N ALA A 145 -2.53 -11.77 -1.84
CA ALA A 145 -1.81 -12.99 -1.55
C ALA A 145 -0.87 -13.33 -2.72
N ALA A 146 0.29 -13.91 -2.43
CA ALA A 146 1.06 -14.63 -3.43
C ALA A 146 0.21 -15.81 -3.94
N ALA A 147 0.19 -16.01 -5.26
CA ALA A 147 -0.48 -17.14 -5.89
C ALA A 147 0.25 -18.46 -5.60
#